data_AF-A0A9P8ZMV8-F1
#
_entry.id   AF-A0A9P8ZMV8-F1
#
_cell.length_a   1.000
_cell.length_b   1.000
_cell.length_c   1.000
_cell.angle_alpha   90.00
_cell.angle_beta   90.00
_cell.angle_gamma   90.00
#
_symmetry.space_group_name_H-M   'P 1'
#
loop_
_entity.id
_entity.type
_entity.pdbx_description
1 polymer ?
#
loop_
_entity_poly.entity_id
_entity_poly.type
_entity_poly.pdbx_seq_one_letter_code
_entity_poly.pdbx_strand_id
1 'polypeptide(L)'
;MPPRSTVKSVSITPSAGMVVKVRSDAARAGGPSKMFINIAYDAHIPRPPSASPDTVKAALGGIVAGDYAVPLIVSDVRAVRDKAGADSLVVDVVFSPDIESWMSDADFRRFIIELAMQKVEHRHSMVLDRNSLAYPNIRSKGTLESRTVMLPSSPSDRDPEMSKPLIEELEPSTNTKGKATKPVWRWTQDADSGALRIVVDVPKLTRDLHARTALDLEPRRLLLRMADIYDLDAPLDGLPRPVDVERARAEWRVGAGQLVISA
;
A
#
# COMPACT_ATOMS: atom_id res chain seq x y z
N MET A 1 -28.27 -4.76 -0.08
CA MET A 1 -27.41 -4.99 1.10
C MET A 1 -25.98 -4.82 0.63
N PRO A 2 -25.19 -3.87 1.16
CA PRO A 2 -23.77 -3.82 0.83
C PRO A 2 -23.07 -5.10 1.33
N PRO A 3 -22.03 -5.60 0.63
CA PRO A 3 -21.29 -6.76 1.09
C PRO A 3 -20.69 -6.47 2.46
N ARG A 4 -20.92 -7.35 3.43
CA ARG A 4 -20.27 -7.30 4.75
C ARG A 4 -18.76 -7.35 4.53
N SER A 5 -18.05 -6.30 4.94
CA SER A 5 -16.60 -6.33 5.06
C SER A 5 -16.24 -7.43 6.05
N THR A 6 -15.69 -8.53 5.54
CA THR A 6 -15.10 -9.56 6.40
C THR A 6 -13.91 -8.91 7.10
N VAL A 7 -13.80 -9.08 8.42
CA VAL A 7 -12.70 -8.54 9.22
C VAL A 7 -11.83 -9.73 9.61
N LYS A 8 -10.54 -9.70 9.26
CA LYS A 8 -9.57 -10.74 9.61
C LYS A 8 -8.75 -10.30 10.81
N SER A 9 -8.61 -11.21 11.77
CA SER A 9 -7.67 -11.05 12.89
C SER A 9 -6.28 -11.50 12.44
N VAL A 10 -5.32 -10.58 12.43
CA VAL A 10 -3.95 -10.84 11.98
C VAL A 10 -2.95 -10.40 13.03
N SER A 11 -1.98 -11.26 13.35
CA SER A 11 -0.85 -10.90 14.21
C SER A 11 0.23 -10.23 13.39
N ILE A 12 0.52 -8.97 13.69
CA ILE A 12 1.58 -8.19 13.05
C ILE A 12 2.84 -8.17 13.90
N THR A 13 4.00 -8.17 13.24
CA THR A 13 5.33 -8.02 13.84
C THR A 13 6.07 -6.94 13.07
N PRO A 14 5.88 -5.66 13.46
CA PRO A 14 6.38 -4.54 12.69
C PRO A 14 7.92 -4.50 12.59
N SER A 15 8.43 -4.17 11.41
CA SER A 15 9.84 -3.83 11.19
C SER A 15 10.09 -2.33 11.44
N ALA A 16 11.27 -2.01 11.98
CA ALA A 16 11.64 -0.64 12.34
C ALA A 16 12.13 0.18 11.14
N GLY A 17 11.49 1.33 10.91
CA GLY A 17 11.85 2.29 9.87
C GLY A 17 12.63 3.48 10.41
N MET A 18 11.90 4.50 10.87
CA MET A 18 12.47 5.74 11.38
C MET A 18 11.73 6.26 12.61
N VAL A 19 12.37 7.18 13.35
CA VAL A 19 11.75 7.83 14.51
C VAL A 19 11.59 9.32 14.26
N VAL A 20 10.41 9.84 14.59
CA VAL A 20 10.12 11.26 14.66
C VAL A 20 9.99 11.66 16.12
N LYS A 21 10.77 12.64 16.56
CA LYS A 21 10.65 13.24 17.88
C LYS A 21 9.82 14.52 17.77
N VAL A 22 8.85 14.67 18.65
CA VAL A 22 7.95 15.83 18.70
C VAL A 22 7.61 16.17 20.15
N ARG A 23 7.19 17.40 20.41
CA ARG A 23 6.59 17.80 21.69
C ARG A 23 5.07 17.67 21.61
N SER A 24 4.49 17.16 22.68
CA SER A 24 3.05 17.11 22.89
C SER A 24 2.62 18.12 23.95
N ASP A 25 1.34 18.48 23.94
CA ASP A 25 0.70 19.28 24.98
C ASP A 25 0.48 18.54 26.31
N ALA A 26 0.82 17.24 26.39
CA ALA A 26 0.69 16.43 27.60
C ALA A 26 1.38 17.05 28.83
N ALA A 27 2.41 17.87 28.64
CA ALA A 27 3.03 18.62 29.73
C ALA A 27 2.11 19.64 30.41
N ARG A 28 1.11 20.17 29.72
CA ARG A 28 0.09 21.03 30.33
C ARG A 28 -0.81 20.25 31.30
N ALA A 29 -0.94 18.95 31.10
CA ALA A 29 -1.67 18.02 31.98
C ALA A 29 -0.75 17.32 33.01
N GLY A 30 0.49 17.79 33.20
CA GLY A 30 1.45 17.19 34.15
C GLY A 30 2.18 15.94 33.62
N GLY A 31 2.02 15.59 32.34
CA GLY A 31 2.71 14.49 31.70
C GLY A 31 4.05 14.87 31.04
N PRO A 32 4.78 13.90 30.48
CA PRO A 32 6.01 14.16 29.73
C PRO A 32 5.73 14.91 28.41
N SER A 33 6.46 16.01 28.16
CA SER A 33 6.32 16.78 26.91
C SER A 33 6.88 16.08 25.68
N LYS A 34 7.87 15.20 25.84
CA LYS A 34 8.58 14.57 24.72
C LYS A 34 7.83 13.33 24.26
N MET A 35 7.55 13.25 22.96
CA MET A 35 6.99 12.08 22.31
C MET A 35 7.87 11.63 21.14
N PHE A 36 8.01 10.32 20.98
CA PHE A 36 8.62 9.67 19.84
C PHE A 36 7.56 8.87 19.09
N ILE A 37 7.47 9.11 17.78
CA ILE A 37 6.62 8.36 16.87
C ILE A 37 7.54 7.44 16.08
N ASN A 38 7.40 6.13 16.28
CA ASN A 38 8.09 5.12 15.49
C ASN A 38 7.29 4.91 14.20
N ILE A 39 7.89 5.22 13.06
CA ILE A 39 7.37 4.87 11.75
C ILE A 39 7.89 3.46 11.42
N ALA A 40 6.98 2.50 11.43
CA ALA A 40 7.26 1.08 11.28
C ALA A 40 6.46 0.48 10.11
N TYR A 41 6.80 -0.76 9.71
CA TYR A 41 6.18 -1.40 8.56
C TYR A 41 5.76 -2.84 8.84
N ASP A 42 4.65 -3.29 8.27
CA ASP A 42 4.23 -4.69 8.34
C ASP A 42 3.49 -5.10 7.06
N ALA A 43 3.86 -6.26 6.50
CA ALA A 43 3.35 -6.76 5.22
C ALA A 43 1.85 -7.07 5.22
N HIS A 44 1.23 -7.25 6.40
CA HIS A 44 -0.20 -7.49 6.50
C HIS A 44 -1.02 -6.21 6.35
N ILE A 45 -0.40 -5.03 6.47
CA ILE A 45 -1.12 -3.77 6.31
C ILE A 45 -1.45 -3.57 4.83
N PRO A 46 -2.72 -3.31 4.47
CA PRO A 46 -3.09 -3.12 3.08
C PRO A 46 -2.30 -1.99 2.43
N ARG A 47 -1.87 -2.21 1.20
CA ARG A 47 -1.16 -1.19 0.42
C ARG A 47 -2.10 -0.04 0.08
N PRO A 48 -1.60 1.20 0.00
CA PRO A 48 -2.39 2.31 -0.54
C PRO A 48 -2.86 1.99 -1.97
N PRO A 49 -4.10 2.33 -2.34
CA PRO A 49 -4.69 1.98 -3.65
C PRO A 49 -4.01 2.66 -4.84
N SER A 50 -3.26 3.76 -4.64
CA SER A 50 -2.40 4.36 -5.65
C SER A 50 -0.96 4.40 -5.15
N ALA A 51 -0.13 3.50 -5.66
CA ALA A 51 1.20 3.23 -5.13
C ALA A 51 2.29 4.18 -5.67
N SER A 52 1.96 5.43 -6.04
CA SER A 52 2.97 6.37 -6.54
C SER A 52 3.09 7.64 -5.68
N PRO A 53 4.32 8.09 -5.36
CA PRO A 53 4.58 9.40 -4.76
C PRO A 53 3.94 10.55 -5.53
N ASP A 54 3.82 10.41 -6.86
CA ASP A 54 3.19 11.39 -7.75
C ASP A 54 1.69 11.54 -7.49
N THR A 55 1.00 10.46 -7.11
CA THR A 55 -0.43 10.55 -6.72
C THR A 55 -0.59 11.28 -5.40
N VAL A 56 0.34 11.09 -4.45
CA VAL A 56 0.35 11.80 -3.17
C VAL A 56 0.59 13.29 -3.39
N LYS A 57 1.54 13.65 -4.26
CA LYS A 57 1.78 15.05 -4.68
C LYS A 57 0.55 15.65 -5.36
N ALA A 58 -0.13 14.91 -6.23
CA ALA A 58 -1.37 15.36 -6.87
C ALA A 58 -2.52 15.56 -5.87
N ALA A 59 -2.61 14.70 -4.84
CA ALA A 59 -3.60 14.84 -3.77
C ALA A 59 -3.29 16.04 -2.85
N LEU A 60 -2.02 16.27 -2.50
CA LEU A 60 -1.57 17.46 -1.74
C LEU A 60 -1.78 18.78 -2.51
N GLY A 61 -1.65 18.74 -3.84
CA GLY A 61 -1.93 19.88 -4.73
C GLY A 61 -3.41 20.17 -4.97
N GLY A 62 -4.33 19.40 -4.36
CA GLY A 62 -5.77 19.58 -4.51
C GLY A 62 -6.36 19.10 -5.84
N ILE A 63 -5.63 18.30 -6.62
CA ILE A 63 -6.02 17.92 -8.00
C ILE A 63 -6.86 16.64 -8.05
N VAL A 64 -6.91 15.84 -6.98
CA VAL A 64 -7.73 14.61 -6.94
C VAL A 64 -8.71 14.65 -5.78
N ALA A 65 -9.93 15.12 -6.07
CA ALA A 65 -11.10 14.86 -5.24
C ALA A 65 -11.51 13.39 -5.43
N GLY A 66 -10.96 12.49 -4.61
CA GLY A 66 -11.31 11.08 -4.61
C GLY A 66 -10.41 10.24 -3.70
N ASP A 67 -10.92 9.91 -2.52
CA ASP A 67 -10.64 8.75 -1.65
C ASP A 67 -9.22 8.14 -1.59
N TYR A 68 -8.15 8.95 -1.67
CA TYR A 68 -6.80 8.45 -1.39
C TYR A 68 -6.61 8.23 0.11
N ALA A 69 -6.85 7.00 0.57
CA ALA A 69 -6.62 6.58 1.94
C ALA A 69 -5.31 5.78 2.03
N VAL A 70 -4.42 6.20 2.93
CA VAL A 70 -3.22 5.43 3.30
C VAL A 70 -3.55 4.62 4.56
N PRO A 71 -3.65 3.27 4.46
CA PRO A 71 -3.91 2.43 5.61
C PRO A 71 -2.73 2.47 6.59
N LEU A 72 -3.05 2.57 7.88
CA LEU A 72 -2.06 2.58 8.95
C LEU A 72 -2.68 2.11 10.26
N ILE A 73 -1.84 1.63 11.16
CA ILE A 73 -2.21 1.23 12.52
C ILE A 73 -1.48 2.14 13.49
N VAL A 74 -2.20 2.71 14.46
CA VAL A 74 -1.62 3.49 15.56
C VAL A 74 -1.67 2.65 16.83
N SER A 75 -0.53 2.51 17.50
CA SER A 75 -0.48 1.85 18.80
C SER A 75 -1.03 2.72 19.93
N ASP A 76 -1.23 2.09 21.10
CA ASP A 76 -1.37 2.85 22.34
C ASP A 76 -0.06 3.56 22.69
N VAL A 77 -0.17 4.61 23.48
CA VAL A 77 0.97 5.41 23.95
C VAL A 77 1.66 4.67 25.10
N ARG A 78 2.98 4.55 25.02
CA ARG A 78 3.82 3.92 26.04
C ARG A 78 4.77 4.92 26.68
N ALA A 79 4.93 4.84 27.99
CA ALA A 79 5.94 5.61 28.69
C ALA A 79 7.32 4.93 28.58
N VAL A 80 8.34 5.70 28.21
CA VAL A 80 9.73 5.25 28.11
C VAL A 80 10.63 6.27 28.79
N ARG A 81 11.52 5.77 29.66
CA ARG A 81 12.59 6.58 30.24
C ARG A 81 13.81 6.58 29.34
N ASP A 82 14.40 7.76 29.14
CA ASP A 82 15.72 7.83 28.54
C ASP A 82 16.82 7.40 29.54
N LYS A 83 18.05 7.25 29.05
CA LYS A 83 19.20 6.88 29.88
C LYS A 83 19.52 7.94 30.96
N ALA A 84 19.00 9.16 30.82
CA ALA A 84 19.14 10.24 31.78
C ALA A 84 17.94 10.32 32.75
N GLY A 85 17.02 9.36 32.71
CA GLY A 85 15.86 9.27 33.59
C GLY A 85 14.68 10.17 33.22
N ALA A 86 14.72 10.91 32.10
CA ALA A 86 13.60 11.75 31.70
C ALA A 86 12.50 10.91 31.05
N ASP A 87 11.27 11.08 31.55
CA ASP A 87 10.09 10.43 30.99
C ASP A 87 9.78 10.98 29.59
N SER A 88 9.46 10.08 28.67
CA SER A 88 9.04 10.37 27.31
C SER A 88 7.93 9.41 26.91
N LEU A 89 7.16 9.76 25.90
CA LEU A 89 6.13 8.91 25.32
C LEU A 89 6.63 8.30 24.02
N VAL A 90 6.18 7.09 23.72
CA VAL A 90 6.42 6.40 22.45
C VAL A 90 5.10 5.90 21.91
N VAL A 91 4.90 6.07 20.61
CA VAL A 91 3.79 5.48 19.85
C VAL A 91 4.33 4.91 18.55
N ASP A 92 3.83 3.75 18.15
CA ASP A 92 4.15 3.13 16.87
C ASP A 92 3.05 3.43 15.87
N VAL A 93 3.45 3.89 14.69
CA VAL A 93 2.57 4.04 13.53
C VAL A 93 3.09 3.11 12.45
N VAL A 94 2.30 2.08 12.15
CA VAL A 94 2.69 0.99 11.27
C VAL A 94 2.00 1.14 9.92
N PHE A 95 2.77 1.04 8.84
CA PHE A 95 2.33 1.17 7.45
C PHE A 95 2.65 -0.10 6.63
N SER A 96 2.18 -0.17 5.38
CA SER A 96 2.69 -1.16 4.41
C SER A 96 4.17 -0.91 4.10
N PRO A 97 5.00 -1.95 3.88
CA PRO A 97 6.40 -1.81 3.48
C PRO A 97 6.63 -1.04 2.18
N ASP A 98 5.65 -0.92 1.27
CA ASP A 98 5.85 -0.12 0.05
C ASP A 98 6.12 1.36 0.36
N ILE A 99 5.55 1.86 1.47
CA ILE A 99 5.77 3.22 1.94
C ILE A 99 7.26 3.44 2.22
N GLU A 100 7.96 2.45 2.79
CA GLU A 100 9.40 2.53 3.07
C GLU A 100 10.20 2.86 1.81
N SER A 101 9.86 2.22 0.69
CA SER A 101 10.54 2.44 -0.60
C SER A 101 10.36 3.87 -1.14
N TRP A 102 9.31 4.57 -0.73
CA TRP A 102 8.99 5.94 -1.14
C TRP A 102 9.48 7.01 -0.16
N MET A 103 9.98 6.62 1.02
CA MET A 103 10.49 7.56 2.03
C MET A 103 11.75 8.32 1.61
N SER A 104 12.35 7.96 0.47
CA SER A 104 13.45 8.72 -0.15
C SER A 104 13.00 10.07 -0.72
N ASP A 105 11.73 10.21 -1.12
CA ASP A 105 11.16 11.48 -1.56
C ASP A 105 10.81 12.36 -0.36
N ALA A 106 11.33 13.58 -0.33
CA ALA A 106 11.21 14.46 0.83
C ALA A 106 9.78 14.93 1.10
N ASP A 107 9.00 15.19 0.04
CA ASP A 107 7.61 15.64 0.13
C ASP A 107 6.71 14.52 0.62
N PHE A 108 6.87 13.33 0.05
CA PHE A 108 6.17 12.13 0.48
C PHE A 108 6.50 11.77 1.93
N ARG A 109 7.78 11.81 2.30
CA ARG A 109 8.21 11.60 3.70
C ARG A 109 7.52 12.60 4.64
N ARG A 110 7.47 13.88 4.28
CA ARG A 110 6.77 14.91 5.06
C ARG A 110 5.28 14.62 5.19
N PHE A 111 4.64 14.18 4.11
CA PHE A 111 3.24 13.78 4.11
C PHE A 111 2.97 12.59 5.05
N ILE A 112 3.78 11.53 5.00
CA ILE A 112 3.64 10.38 5.89
C ILE A 112 3.81 10.78 7.36
N ILE A 113 4.77 11.66 7.65
CA ILE A 113 4.97 12.18 9.01
C ILE A 113 3.74 12.98 9.47
N GLU A 114 3.21 13.87 8.64
CA GLU A 114 2.02 14.67 8.98
C GLU A 114 0.79 13.77 9.18
N LEU A 115 0.58 12.79 8.30
CA LEU A 115 -0.50 11.82 8.43
C LEU A 115 -0.38 11.01 9.73
N ALA A 116 0.83 10.55 10.06
CA ALA A 116 1.09 9.83 11.30
C ALA A 116 0.76 10.70 12.52
N MET A 117 1.18 11.97 12.53
CA MET A 117 0.87 12.92 13.59
C MET A 117 -0.64 13.13 13.75
N GLN A 118 -1.36 13.43 12.65
CA GLN A 118 -2.81 13.63 12.68
C GLN A 118 -3.56 12.41 13.24
N LYS A 119 -3.11 11.20 12.89
CA LYS A 119 -3.73 9.96 13.38
C LYS A 119 -3.44 9.69 14.85
N VAL A 120 -2.23 10.01 15.31
CA VAL A 120 -1.87 9.94 16.74
C VAL A 120 -2.69 10.94 17.55
N GLU A 121 -2.80 12.18 17.08
CA GLU A 121 -3.62 13.23 17.72
C GLU A 121 -5.08 12.82 17.81
N HIS A 122 -5.65 12.31 16.72
CA HIS A 122 -7.03 11.86 16.70
C HIS A 122 -7.28 10.66 17.62
N ARG A 123 -6.40 9.65 17.59
CA ARG A 123 -6.55 8.43 18.38
C ARG A 123 -6.46 8.69 19.88
N HIS A 124 -5.57 9.59 20.28
CA HIS A 124 -5.23 9.82 21.69
C HIS A 124 -5.71 11.17 22.23
N SER A 125 -6.43 11.96 21.41
CA SER A 125 -6.95 13.29 21.76
C SER A 125 -5.86 14.22 22.33
N MET A 126 -4.70 14.27 21.66
CA MET A 126 -3.54 15.08 22.03
C MET A 126 -3.19 16.10 20.94
N VAL A 127 -2.37 17.09 21.28
CA VAL A 127 -1.87 18.07 20.31
C VAL A 127 -0.35 17.96 20.19
N LEU A 128 0.14 17.84 18.95
CA LEU A 128 1.56 17.73 18.63
C LEU A 128 2.08 19.01 17.96
N ASP A 129 3.19 19.54 18.47
CA ASP A 129 3.81 20.76 17.96
C ASP A 129 4.65 20.50 16.71
N ARG A 130 4.14 20.88 15.53
CA ARG A 130 4.83 20.75 14.23
C ARG A 130 6.16 21.52 14.18
N ASN A 131 6.33 22.57 14.99
CA ASN A 131 7.58 23.35 15.02
C ASN A 131 8.68 22.66 15.83
N SER A 132 8.34 21.61 16.59
CA SER A 132 9.27 20.90 17.47
C SER A 132 9.84 19.60 16.87
N LEU A 133 9.60 19.35 15.58
CA LEU A 133 10.02 18.13 14.90
C LEU A 133 11.53 17.97 14.89
N ALA A 134 11.99 16.78 15.26
CA ALA A 134 13.37 16.35 15.07
C ALA A 134 13.42 14.91 14.60
N TYR A 135 14.52 14.54 13.94
CA TYR A 135 14.72 13.22 13.35
C TYR A 135 15.93 12.54 13.98
N PRO A 136 15.77 11.88 15.15
CA PRO A 136 16.83 11.07 15.74
C PRO A 136 17.35 10.01 14.76
N ASN A 137 18.66 9.80 14.72
CA ASN A 137 19.28 8.76 13.87
C ASN A 137 19.17 7.37 14.52
N ILE A 138 17.93 6.93 14.76
CA ILE A 138 17.56 5.60 15.28
C ILE A 138 16.35 5.09 14.49
N ARG A 139 16.24 3.77 14.34
CA ARG A 139 15.13 3.15 13.59
C ARG A 139 13.85 2.96 14.40
N SER A 140 13.99 2.74 15.71
CA SER A 140 12.87 2.69 16.65
C SER A 140 13.32 3.14 18.05
N LYS A 141 12.40 3.73 18.80
CA LYS A 141 12.56 4.02 20.22
C LYS A 141 11.85 2.93 21.02
N GLY A 142 12.61 2.07 21.68
CA GLY A 142 12.08 0.90 22.39
C GLY A 142 11.76 -0.28 21.46
N THR A 143 11.19 -1.33 22.04
CA THR A 143 10.78 -2.53 21.30
C THR A 143 9.45 -2.27 20.60
N LEU A 144 9.36 -2.62 19.31
CA LEU A 144 8.09 -2.61 18.59
C LEU A 144 7.24 -3.78 19.08
N GLU A 145 6.01 -3.49 19.52
CA GLU A 145 5.13 -4.51 20.06
C GLU A 145 4.40 -5.26 18.95
N SER A 146 4.63 -6.57 18.87
CA SER A 146 3.76 -7.48 18.12
C SER A 146 2.35 -7.39 18.71
N ARG A 147 1.34 -7.30 17.83
CA ARG A 147 -0.06 -7.13 18.24
C ARG A 147 -0.99 -7.82 17.27
N THR A 148 -2.13 -8.28 17.77
CA THR A 148 -3.21 -8.77 16.93
C THR A 148 -4.11 -7.60 16.55
N VAL A 149 -4.32 -7.40 15.26
CA VAL A 149 -5.17 -6.33 14.72
C VAL A 149 -6.29 -6.89 13.86
N MET A 150 -7.40 -6.16 13.87
CA MET A 150 -8.53 -6.41 12.98
C MET A 150 -8.32 -5.61 11.70
N LEU A 151 -8.08 -6.30 10.60
CA LEU A 151 -7.90 -5.69 9.29
C LEU A 151 -9.12 -5.99 8.41
N PRO A 152 -9.60 -5.02 7.62
CA PRO A 152 -10.60 -5.31 6.59
C PRO A 152 -9.98 -6.30 5.60
N SER A 153 -10.62 -7.46 5.44
CA SER A 153 -10.16 -8.49 4.52
C SER A 153 -10.15 -7.93 3.10
N SER A 154 -8.97 -7.88 2.51
CA SER A 154 -8.87 -7.65 1.07
C SER A 154 -9.27 -8.94 0.35
N PRO A 155 -9.90 -8.91 -0.84
CA PRO A 155 -10.17 -10.13 -1.61
C PRO A 155 -8.89 -10.88 -2.04
N SER A 156 -7.71 -10.34 -1.72
CA SER A 156 -6.40 -10.95 -1.91
C SER A 156 -6.02 -11.95 -0.81
N ASP A 157 -6.76 -12.00 0.31
CA ASP A 157 -6.50 -12.89 1.43
C ASP A 157 -7.21 -14.25 1.23
N ARG A 158 -6.72 -15.07 0.29
CA ARG A 158 -6.91 -16.53 0.40
C ARG A 158 -5.82 -17.04 1.34
N ASP A 159 -6.24 -17.53 2.51
CA ASP A 159 -5.34 -18.13 3.49
C ASP A 159 -4.48 -19.25 2.88
N PRO A 160 -3.18 -19.32 3.21
CA PRO A 160 -2.34 -20.48 2.97
C PRO A 160 -2.52 -21.45 4.15
N GLU A 161 -3.69 -22.05 4.32
CA GLU A 161 -3.84 -23.16 5.27
C GLU A 161 -3.73 -24.51 4.56
N MET A 162 -2.56 -25.11 4.81
CA MET A 162 -2.39 -26.53 5.10
C MET A 162 -2.73 -27.51 3.97
N SER A 163 -1.72 -27.80 3.15
CA SER A 163 -1.57 -29.10 2.49
C SER A 163 -0.10 -29.31 2.12
N LYS A 164 0.68 -29.94 3.02
CA LYS A 164 1.75 -30.84 2.57
C LYS A 164 1.06 -32.13 2.09
N PRO A 165 1.43 -32.66 0.92
CA PRO A 165 2.42 -33.73 0.87
C PRO A 165 3.55 -33.36 -0.13
N LEU A 166 4.81 -33.51 0.24
CA LEU A 166 5.61 -34.73 0.01
C LEU A 166 5.53 -35.23 -1.45
N ILE A 167 6.27 -34.57 -2.34
CA ILE A 167 7.16 -35.21 -3.31
C ILE A 167 8.37 -34.27 -3.46
N GLU A 168 9.53 -34.82 -3.16
CA GLU A 168 10.85 -34.29 -3.43
C GLU A 168 11.14 -34.60 -4.90
N GLU A 169 11.06 -33.59 -5.76
CA GLU A 169 11.52 -33.70 -7.15
C GLU A 169 12.69 -32.74 -7.35
N LEU A 170 13.82 -33.35 -7.70
CA LEU A 170 15.17 -32.83 -7.68
C LEU A 170 15.32 -31.52 -8.46
N GLU A 171 16.09 -30.60 -7.88
CA GLU A 171 16.69 -29.46 -8.57
C GLU A 171 17.34 -29.91 -9.90
N PRO A 172 17.20 -29.11 -10.96
CA PRO A 172 18.36 -28.77 -11.73
C PRO A 172 18.56 -27.26 -11.72
N SER A 173 19.65 -26.87 -11.07
CA SER A 173 20.28 -25.58 -11.21
C SER A 173 20.66 -25.33 -12.68
N THR A 174 20.72 -24.04 -13.03
CA THR A 174 21.30 -23.45 -14.26
C THR A 174 20.41 -23.44 -15.52
N ASN A 175 19.88 -22.27 -15.90
CA ASN A 175 20.45 -21.43 -16.97
C ASN A 175 19.50 -20.26 -17.34
N THR A 176 20.08 -19.11 -17.64
CA THR A 176 19.45 -17.81 -17.89
C THR A 176 18.67 -17.75 -19.22
N LYS A 177 17.32 -17.76 -19.20
CA LYS A 177 16.44 -17.17 -20.24
C LYS A 177 15.12 -16.71 -19.61
N GLY A 178 14.73 -15.46 -19.89
CA GLY A 178 13.68 -14.72 -19.18
C GLY A 178 12.30 -15.38 -19.23
N LYS A 179 11.73 -15.69 -18.06
CA LYS A 179 10.30 -15.95 -17.92
C LYS A 179 9.58 -14.61 -17.83
N ALA A 180 8.70 -14.34 -18.79
CA ALA A 180 7.78 -13.21 -18.74
C ALA A 180 6.97 -13.23 -17.44
N THR A 181 6.83 -12.06 -16.81
CA THR A 181 6.08 -11.87 -15.57
C THR A 181 4.59 -11.87 -15.89
N LYS A 182 3.73 -12.49 -15.07
CA LYS A 182 2.28 -12.36 -15.23
C LYS A 182 1.82 -11.05 -14.60
N PRO A 183 1.22 -10.11 -15.36
CA PRO A 183 0.74 -8.87 -14.79
C PRO A 183 -0.54 -9.10 -13.98
N VAL A 184 -0.75 -8.29 -12.95
CA VAL A 184 -1.98 -8.31 -12.15
C VAL A 184 -3.04 -7.51 -12.90
N TRP A 185 -4.28 -7.98 -12.87
CA TRP A 185 -5.39 -7.26 -13.49
C TRP A 185 -6.64 -7.30 -12.61
N ARG A 186 -7.51 -6.32 -12.81
CA ARG A 186 -8.75 -6.13 -12.04
C ARG A 186 -9.79 -5.46 -12.93
N TRP A 187 -11.06 -5.60 -12.58
CA TRP A 187 -12.13 -4.87 -13.25
C TRP A 187 -13.05 -4.18 -12.24
N THR A 188 -13.73 -3.14 -12.68
CA THR A 188 -14.74 -2.39 -11.92
C THR A 188 -15.89 -2.03 -12.86
N GLN A 189 -17.10 -1.95 -12.34
CA GLN A 189 -18.26 -1.42 -13.06
C GLN A 189 -18.77 -0.18 -12.35
N ASP A 190 -19.00 0.88 -13.11
CA ASP A 190 -19.65 2.09 -12.60
C ASP A 190 -21.14 1.83 -12.34
N ALA A 191 -21.63 2.18 -11.15
CA ALA A 191 -22.97 1.83 -10.70
C ALA A 191 -24.08 2.59 -11.45
N ASP A 192 -23.76 3.79 -11.95
CA ASP A 192 -24.74 4.70 -12.56
C ASP A 192 -24.76 4.58 -14.09
N SER A 193 -23.58 4.49 -14.72
CA SER A 193 -23.42 4.38 -16.18
C SER A 193 -23.31 2.95 -16.69
N GLY A 194 -23.07 1.98 -15.79
CA GLY A 194 -22.83 0.59 -16.16
C GLY A 194 -21.53 0.35 -16.93
N ALA A 195 -20.67 1.37 -17.07
CA ALA A 195 -19.41 1.30 -17.80
C ALA A 195 -18.44 0.32 -17.12
N LEU A 196 -17.88 -0.59 -17.92
CA LEU A 196 -16.88 -1.54 -17.46
C LEU A 196 -15.49 -0.95 -17.63
N ARG A 197 -14.67 -1.10 -16.60
CA ARG A 197 -13.26 -0.71 -16.65
C ARG A 197 -12.40 -1.87 -16.20
N ILE A 198 -11.51 -2.31 -17.07
CA ILE A 198 -10.49 -3.33 -16.80
C ILE A 198 -9.15 -2.62 -16.68
N VAL A 199 -8.36 -2.94 -15.66
CA VAL A 199 -7.06 -2.35 -15.38
C VAL A 199 -6.04 -3.47 -15.27
N VAL A 200 -4.96 -3.38 -16.03
CA VAL A 200 -3.81 -4.29 -16.00
C VAL A 200 -2.59 -3.51 -15.52
N ASP A 201 -1.98 -3.96 -14.43
CA ASP A 201 -0.78 -3.36 -13.84
C ASP A 201 0.47 -3.85 -14.59
N VAL A 202 1.11 -2.93 -15.31
CA VAL A 202 2.26 -3.13 -16.20
C VAL A 202 3.36 -2.10 -15.92
N PRO A 203 3.88 -2.01 -14.68
CA PRO A 203 4.79 -0.94 -14.26
C PRO A 203 6.14 -0.89 -15.00
N LYS A 204 6.54 -1.99 -15.64
CA LYS A 204 7.76 -2.06 -16.46
C LYS A 204 7.54 -1.63 -17.92
N LEU A 205 6.32 -1.24 -18.29
CA LEU A 205 6.02 -0.76 -19.63
C LEU A 205 6.61 0.64 -19.80
N THR A 206 7.48 0.80 -20.81
CA THR A 206 8.08 2.08 -21.20
C THR A 206 7.64 2.45 -22.61
N ARG A 207 7.80 3.74 -23.00
CA ARG A 207 7.22 4.27 -24.24
C ARG A 207 7.73 3.50 -25.46
N ASP A 208 8.98 3.08 -25.40
CA ASP A 208 9.68 2.29 -26.40
C ASP A 208 9.16 0.83 -26.51
N LEU A 209 8.58 0.30 -25.43
CA LEU A 209 8.05 -1.07 -25.36
C LEU A 209 6.59 -1.17 -25.81
N HIS A 210 5.83 -0.08 -25.78
CA HIS A 210 4.44 -0.04 -26.28
C HIS A 210 4.33 -0.45 -27.75
N ALA A 211 5.26 -0.02 -28.61
CA ALA A 211 5.26 -0.38 -30.03
C ALA A 211 5.46 -1.89 -30.26
N ARG A 212 5.94 -2.63 -29.25
CA ARG A 212 6.21 -4.09 -29.30
C ARG A 212 5.20 -4.89 -28.45
N THR A 213 4.13 -4.23 -28.00
CA THR A 213 3.09 -4.82 -27.17
C THR A 213 1.96 -5.32 -28.06
N ALA A 214 1.55 -6.57 -27.89
CA ALA A 214 0.34 -7.13 -28.49
C ALA A 214 -0.76 -7.18 -27.43
N LEU A 215 -1.86 -6.48 -27.69
CA LEU A 215 -3.06 -6.49 -26.87
C LEU A 215 -4.21 -7.02 -27.74
N ASP A 216 -4.85 -8.09 -27.28
CA ASP A 216 -6.03 -8.65 -27.93
C ASP A 216 -7.17 -8.75 -26.90
N LEU A 217 -8.35 -8.30 -27.30
CA LEU A 217 -9.52 -8.18 -26.45
C LEU A 217 -10.69 -8.87 -27.14
N GLU A 218 -11.09 -10.01 -26.58
CA GLU A 218 -12.28 -10.75 -26.97
C GLU A 218 -13.43 -10.45 -25.99
N PRO A 219 -14.69 -10.76 -26.35
CA PRO A 219 -15.82 -10.56 -25.45
C PRO A 219 -15.67 -11.23 -24.08
N ARG A 220 -14.87 -12.31 -24.00
CA ARG A 220 -14.64 -13.10 -22.78
C ARG A 220 -13.18 -13.38 -22.46
N ARG A 221 -12.23 -12.72 -23.13
CA ARG A 221 -10.81 -13.00 -22.92
C ARG A 221 -9.96 -11.76 -23.19
N LEU A 222 -8.94 -11.56 -22.39
CA LEU A 222 -7.95 -10.50 -22.54
C LEU A 222 -6.56 -11.12 -22.64
N LEU A 223 -5.88 -10.85 -23.75
CA LEU A 223 -4.52 -11.29 -24.01
C LEU A 223 -3.59 -10.08 -24.08
N LEU A 224 -2.48 -10.14 -23.35
CA LEU A 224 -1.45 -9.11 -23.39
C LEU A 224 -0.08 -9.76 -23.42
N ARG A 225 0.67 -9.55 -24.50
CA ARG A 225 2.04 -10.05 -24.66
C ARG A 225 2.99 -8.90 -24.92
N MET A 226 4.06 -8.82 -24.13
CA MET A 226 5.06 -7.77 -24.20
C MET A 226 6.46 -8.35 -24.09
N ALA A 227 7.18 -8.39 -25.22
CA ALA A 227 8.64 -8.56 -25.35
C ALA A 227 9.34 -9.27 -24.18
N ASP A 228 8.93 -10.50 -23.86
CA ASP A 228 9.42 -11.35 -22.75
C ASP A 228 9.34 -10.77 -21.33
N ILE A 229 8.68 -9.62 -21.15
CA ILE A 229 8.48 -8.92 -19.88
C ILE A 229 7.13 -9.28 -19.27
N TYR A 230 6.05 -9.24 -20.07
CA TYR A 230 4.69 -9.59 -19.61
C TYR A 230 4.00 -10.55 -20.56
N ASP A 231 3.33 -11.56 -19.99
CA ASP A 231 2.38 -12.43 -20.70
C ASP A 231 1.14 -12.61 -19.81
N LEU A 232 -0.01 -12.18 -20.32
CA LEU A 232 -1.31 -12.28 -19.68
C LEU A 232 -2.27 -13.02 -20.60
N ASP A 233 -2.95 -13.99 -20.02
CA ASP A 233 -4.15 -14.63 -20.56
C ASP A 233 -5.20 -14.62 -19.46
N ALA A 234 -6.15 -13.69 -19.58
CA ALA A 234 -7.15 -13.40 -18.57
C ALA A 234 -8.54 -13.78 -19.09
N PRO A 235 -9.20 -14.81 -18.51
CA PRO A 235 -10.59 -15.08 -18.79
C PRO A 235 -11.48 -13.99 -18.16
N LEU A 236 -12.39 -13.44 -18.96
CA LEU A 236 -13.31 -12.38 -18.57
C LEU A 236 -14.72 -12.92 -18.24
N ASP A 237 -14.86 -14.24 -18.03
CA ASP A 237 -16.13 -14.88 -17.68
C ASP A 237 -16.73 -14.37 -16.36
N GLY A 238 -15.91 -13.76 -15.49
CA GLY A 238 -16.34 -13.13 -14.24
C GLY A 238 -16.94 -11.73 -14.40
N LEU A 239 -17.00 -11.18 -15.61
CA LEU A 239 -17.65 -9.90 -15.88
C LEU A 239 -19.17 -10.03 -15.89
N PRO A 240 -19.92 -8.99 -15.50
CA PRO A 240 -21.38 -9.01 -15.47
C PRO A 240 -22.00 -9.10 -16.88
N ARG A 241 -21.23 -8.76 -17.91
CA ARG A 241 -21.60 -8.88 -19.33
C ARG A 241 -20.34 -9.09 -20.18
N PRO A 242 -20.46 -9.70 -21.38
CA PRO A 242 -19.36 -9.74 -22.33
C PRO A 242 -18.88 -8.34 -22.69
N VAL A 243 -17.59 -8.19 -22.92
CA VAL A 243 -16.99 -6.92 -23.34
C VAL A 243 -17.45 -6.58 -24.76
N ASP A 244 -17.95 -5.36 -24.95
CA ASP A 244 -18.24 -4.81 -26.28
C ASP A 244 -16.93 -4.31 -26.90
N VAL A 245 -16.27 -5.19 -27.67
CA VAL A 245 -14.94 -4.94 -28.25
C VAL A 245 -14.94 -3.75 -29.21
N GLU A 246 -16.06 -3.49 -29.92
CA GLU A 246 -16.19 -2.39 -30.88
C GLU A 246 -16.21 -1.02 -30.19
N ARG A 247 -16.78 -0.98 -28.99
CA ARG A 247 -16.87 0.24 -28.18
C ARG A 247 -15.73 0.37 -27.18
N ALA A 248 -14.99 -0.70 -26.95
CA ALA A 248 -13.86 -0.71 -26.04
C ALA A 248 -12.78 0.30 -26.45
N ARG A 249 -12.14 0.90 -25.46
CA ARG A 249 -10.99 1.79 -25.61
C ARG A 249 -9.91 1.36 -24.65
N ALA A 250 -8.72 1.06 -25.17
CA ALA A 250 -7.53 0.81 -24.38
C ALA A 250 -6.67 2.08 -24.31
N GLU A 251 -6.28 2.47 -23.11
CA GLU A 251 -5.44 3.61 -22.82
C GLU A 251 -4.29 3.13 -21.93
N TRP A 252 -3.05 3.36 -22.37
CA TRP A 252 -1.91 3.16 -21.50
C TRP A 252 -1.59 4.42 -20.71
N ARG A 253 -1.69 4.32 -19.38
CA ARG A 253 -1.33 5.36 -18.41
C ARG A 253 0.10 5.15 -17.96
N VAL A 254 1.03 5.74 -18.71
CA VAL A 254 2.48 5.66 -18.47
C VAL A 254 2.84 6.03 -17.03
N GLY A 255 2.31 7.15 -16.52
CA GLY A 255 2.60 7.62 -15.15
C GLY A 255 2.03 6.74 -14.03
N ALA A 256 1.04 5.89 -14.33
CA ALA A 256 0.48 4.93 -13.39
C ALA A 256 1.03 3.50 -13.61
N GLY A 257 1.80 3.27 -14.68
CA GLY A 257 2.23 1.94 -15.08
C GLY A 257 1.06 1.00 -15.38
N GLN A 258 -0.05 1.52 -15.92
CA GLN A 258 -1.32 0.79 -16.05
C GLN A 258 -1.88 0.83 -17.46
N LEU A 259 -2.32 -0.32 -17.97
CA LEU A 259 -3.15 -0.40 -19.17
C LEU A 259 -4.62 -0.45 -18.73
N VAL A 260 -5.41 0.53 -19.15
CA VAL A 260 -6.82 0.68 -18.80
C VAL A 260 -7.68 0.44 -20.02
N ILE A 261 -8.63 -0.48 -19.94
CA ILE A 261 -9.61 -0.78 -20.98
C ILE A 261 -10.98 -0.34 -20.46
N SER A 262 -11.65 0.55 -21.18
CA SER A 262 -13.01 1.01 -20.88
C SER A 262 -13.98 0.44 -21.92
N ALA A 263 -15.07 -0.20 -21.51
CA ALA A 263 -16.05 -0.89 -22.37
C ALA A 263 -17.49 -0.76 -21.87
#